data_AF-F4AX74-F1
#
_entry.id   AF-F4AX74-F1
#
_cell.length_a   1.000
_cell.length_b   1.000
_cell.length_c   1.000
_cell.angle_alpha   90.00
_cell.angle_beta   90.00
_cell.angle_gamma   90.00
#
_symmetry.space_group_name_H-M   'P 1'
#
loop_
_entity.id
_entity.type
_entity.pdbx_description
1 polymer ?
#
loop_
_entity_poly.entity_id
_entity_poly.type
_entity_poly.pdbx_seq_one_letter_code
_entity_poly.pdbx_strand_id
1 'polypeptide(L)'
;MKISTIANILTVVTILAIGYFAIPKLIGLEQSIKGFSNFNERIGIPNNIARCVTGVVELITAVLLLLSLTLKSKREVTHILGYLLLTGTMLGGLLTEYLIRPEPKMMLVYIAIALLIIAVYQLLNTYALKTVDHE
;
A
#
# COMPACT_ATOMS: atom_id res chain seq x y z
N MET A 1 10.03 22.70 -7.03
CA MET A 1 8.69 22.15 -7.33
C MET A 1 7.79 22.38 -6.13
N LYS A 2 6.52 22.77 -6.30
CA LYS A 2 5.62 23.00 -5.14
C LYS A 2 5.44 21.69 -4.36
N ILE A 3 5.36 21.77 -3.03
CA ILE A 3 5.19 20.60 -2.14
C ILE A 3 3.95 19.77 -2.55
N SER A 4 2.86 20.44 -2.95
CA SER A 4 1.65 19.81 -3.45
C SER A 4 1.86 19.00 -4.74
N THR A 5 2.73 19.45 -5.65
CA THR A 5 3.07 18.71 -6.87
C THR A 5 3.86 17.45 -6.54
N ILE A 6 4.82 17.53 -5.62
CA ILE A 6 5.57 16.35 -5.13
C ILE A 6 4.61 15.33 -4.53
N ALA A 7 3.71 15.77 -3.64
CA ALA A 7 2.73 14.91 -2.99
C ALA A 7 1.81 14.20 -4.00
N ASN A 8 1.34 14.90 -5.03
CA ASN A 8 0.50 14.29 -6.06
C ASN A 8 1.29 13.26 -6.90
N ILE A 9 2.53 13.56 -7.28
CA ILE A 9 3.40 12.62 -8.03
C ILE A 9 3.64 11.35 -7.21
N LEU A 10 4.02 11.49 -5.94
CA LEU A 10 4.23 10.35 -5.04
C LEU A 10 2.96 9.52 -4.88
N THR A 11 1.79 10.17 -4.84
CA THR A 11 0.49 9.47 -4.79
C THR A 11 0.23 8.67 -6.05
N VAL A 12 0.47 9.22 -7.23
CA VAL A 12 0.32 8.49 -8.50
C VAL A 12 1.27 7.30 -8.57
N VAL A 13 2.55 7.48 -8.23
CA VAL A 13 3.54 6.40 -8.18
C VAL A 13 3.10 5.28 -7.22
N THR A 14 2.58 5.66 -6.06
CA THR A 14 2.07 4.73 -5.05
C THR A 14 0.88 3.93 -5.57
N ILE A 15 -0.09 4.58 -6.24
CA ILE A 15 -1.26 3.91 -6.84
C ILE A 15 -0.81 2.86 -7.84
N LEU A 16 0.12 3.21 -8.73
CA LEU A 16 0.63 2.28 -9.75
C LEU A 16 1.36 1.10 -9.11
N ALA A 17 2.23 1.37 -8.13
CA ALA A 17 2.99 0.34 -7.43
C ALA A 17 2.07 -0.63 -6.69
N ILE A 18 1.15 -0.13 -5.86
CA ILE A 18 0.28 -1.00 -5.06
C ILE A 18 -0.74 -1.74 -5.93
N GLY A 19 -1.22 -1.11 -7.02
CA GLY A 19 -2.07 -1.76 -8.02
C GLY A 19 -1.37 -2.92 -8.73
N TYR A 20 -0.09 -2.76 -9.09
CA TYR A 20 0.73 -3.82 -9.67
C TYR A 20 0.85 -5.04 -8.74
N PHE A 21 0.83 -4.83 -7.43
CA PHE A 21 0.86 -5.92 -6.44
C PHE A 21 -0.52 -6.52 -6.13
N ALA A 22 -1.59 -5.73 -6.18
CA ALA A 22 -2.94 -6.15 -5.85
C ALA A 22 -3.50 -7.16 -6.87
N ILE A 23 -3.41 -6.82 -8.17
CA ILE A 23 -4.07 -7.59 -9.23
C ILE A 23 -3.56 -9.04 -9.29
N PRO A 24 -2.24 -9.31 -9.32
CA PRO A 24 -1.70 -10.67 -9.27
C PRO A 24 -2.16 -11.47 -8.05
N LYS A 25 -2.38 -10.83 -6.90
CA LYS A 25 -2.86 -11.50 -5.69
C LYS A 25 -4.32 -11.87 -5.81
N LEU A 26 -5.16 -11.07 -6.45
CA LEU A 26 -6.58 -11.37 -6.59
C LEU A 26 -6.83 -12.48 -7.62
N ILE A 27 -6.17 -12.42 -8.78
CA ILE A 27 -6.36 -13.42 -9.85
C ILE A 27 -5.57 -14.72 -9.63
N GLY A 28 -4.69 -14.76 -8.62
CA GLY A 28 -3.95 -15.97 -8.26
C GLY A 28 -2.81 -16.31 -9.22
N LEU A 29 -2.05 -15.32 -9.67
CA LEU A 29 -0.82 -15.60 -10.43
C LEU A 29 0.15 -16.44 -9.58
N GLU A 30 0.90 -17.32 -10.24
CA GLU A 30 1.81 -18.26 -9.57
C GLU A 30 2.75 -17.59 -8.57
N GLN A 31 3.29 -16.41 -8.92
CA GLN A 31 4.19 -15.66 -8.04
C GLN A 31 3.52 -15.32 -6.70
N SER A 32 2.23 -14.99 -6.75
CA SER A 32 1.42 -14.63 -5.57
C SER A 32 1.07 -15.88 -4.79
N ILE A 33 0.69 -16.97 -5.46
CA ILE A 33 0.42 -18.25 -4.77
C ILE A 33 1.67 -18.71 -4.01
N LYS A 34 2.83 -18.73 -4.68
CA LYS A 34 4.12 -19.08 -4.07
C LYS A 34 4.45 -18.14 -2.90
N GLY A 35 4.20 -16.84 -3.07
CA GLY A 35 4.48 -15.83 -2.06
C GLY A 35 3.69 -15.95 -0.74
N PHE A 36 2.55 -16.67 -0.76
CA PHE A 36 1.65 -16.89 0.39
C PHE A 36 1.58 -18.36 0.83
N SER A 37 2.44 -19.23 0.31
CA SER A 37 2.38 -20.69 0.51
C SER A 37 2.59 -21.17 1.96
N ASN A 38 3.16 -20.34 2.82
CA ASN A 38 3.56 -20.72 4.19
C ASN A 38 2.66 -20.16 5.29
N PHE A 39 1.58 -19.45 4.94
CA PHE A 39 0.69 -18.83 5.95
C PHE A 39 -0.01 -19.85 6.83
N ASN A 40 -0.52 -20.94 6.24
CA ASN A 40 -1.24 -21.97 6.98
C ASN A 40 -0.31 -22.68 7.96
N GLU A 41 0.88 -23.09 7.49
CA GLU A 41 1.88 -23.76 8.32
C GLU A 41 2.38 -22.87 9.47
N ARG A 42 2.60 -21.58 9.23
CA ARG A 42 3.22 -20.68 10.22
C ARG A 42 2.23 -20.12 11.23
N ILE A 43 1.02 -19.76 10.80
CA ILE A 43 0.06 -19.03 11.63
C ILE A 43 -1.38 -19.56 11.52
N GLY A 44 -1.61 -20.71 10.88
CA GLY A 44 -2.93 -21.34 10.78
C GLY A 44 -3.93 -20.64 9.86
N ILE A 45 -3.50 -19.62 9.10
CA ILE A 45 -4.37 -18.89 8.17
C ILE A 45 -4.31 -19.57 6.80
N PRO A 46 -5.43 -19.95 6.17
CA PRO A 46 -5.42 -20.52 4.83
C PRO A 46 -4.74 -19.58 3.82
N ASN A 47 -3.74 -20.12 3.09
CA ASN A 47 -2.90 -19.36 2.16
C ASN A 47 -3.70 -18.50 1.16
N ASN A 48 -4.80 -19.06 0.63
CA ASN A 48 -5.67 -18.35 -0.31
C ASN A 48 -6.40 -17.18 0.34
N ILE A 49 -6.84 -17.32 1.60
CA ILE A 49 -7.51 -16.23 2.33
C ILE A 49 -6.50 -15.10 2.58
N ALA A 50 -5.31 -15.42 3.09
CA ALA A 50 -4.27 -14.42 3.34
C ALA A 50 -3.91 -13.65 2.06
N ARG A 51 -3.74 -14.36 0.94
CA ARG A 51 -3.45 -13.76 -0.38
C ARG A 51 -4.58 -12.84 -0.84
N CYS A 52 -5.82 -13.33 -0.84
CA CYS A 52 -6.97 -12.58 -1.35
C CYS A 52 -7.25 -11.35 -0.47
N VAL A 53 -7.24 -11.49 0.86
CA VAL A 53 -7.43 -10.36 1.78
C VAL A 53 -6.36 -9.30 1.56
N THR A 54 -5.09 -9.69 1.46
CA THR A 54 -4.00 -8.73 1.18
C THR A 54 -4.23 -8.01 -0.16
N GLY A 55 -4.60 -8.74 -1.21
CA GLY A 55 -4.91 -8.14 -2.51
C GLY A 55 -6.10 -7.18 -2.48
N VAL A 56 -7.15 -7.49 -1.70
CA VAL A 56 -8.31 -6.60 -1.52
C VAL A 56 -7.90 -5.33 -0.78
N VAL A 57 -7.13 -5.44 0.29
CA VAL A 57 -6.64 -4.27 1.05
C VAL A 57 -5.76 -3.38 0.17
N GLU A 58 -4.85 -3.97 -0.62
CA GLU A 58 -4.02 -3.24 -1.58
C GLU A 58 -4.86 -2.52 -2.65
N LEU A 59 -5.91 -3.17 -3.16
CA LEU A 59 -6.82 -2.55 -4.13
C LEU A 59 -7.64 -1.41 -3.53
N ILE A 60 -8.20 -1.58 -2.33
CA ILE A 60 -8.91 -0.52 -1.60
C ILE A 60 -7.97 0.67 -1.36
N THR A 61 -6.73 0.40 -0.99
CA THR A 61 -5.68 1.42 -0.82
C THR A 61 -5.48 2.22 -2.12
N ALA A 62 -5.31 1.54 -3.27
CA ALA A 62 -5.19 2.19 -4.56
C ALA A 62 -6.40 3.08 -4.89
N VAL A 63 -7.62 2.58 -4.63
CA VAL A 63 -8.87 3.31 -4.88
C VAL A 63 -8.97 4.56 -4.00
N LEU A 64 -8.68 4.45 -2.70
CA LEU A 64 -8.71 5.61 -1.80
C LEU A 64 -7.71 6.69 -2.20
N LEU A 65 -6.50 6.29 -2.57
CA LEU A 65 -5.49 7.22 -3.06
C LEU A 65 -5.89 7.86 -4.38
N LEU A 66 -6.52 7.12 -5.31
CA LEU A 66 -7.08 7.68 -6.53
C LEU A 66 -8.18 8.71 -6.24
N LEU A 67 -9.10 8.39 -5.32
CA LEU A 67 -10.15 9.31 -4.89
C LEU A 67 -9.57 10.57 -4.22
N SER A 68 -8.41 10.48 -3.56
CA SER A 68 -7.72 11.66 -3.01
C SER A 68 -7.23 12.64 -4.08
N LEU A 69 -7.05 12.19 -5.32
CA LEU A 69 -6.65 13.04 -6.44
C LEU A 69 -7.86 13.65 -7.17
N THR A 70 -9.04 13.02 -7.08
CA THR A 70 -10.22 13.40 -7.87
C THR A 70 -11.33 14.07 -7.06
N LEU A 71 -11.55 13.67 -5.80
CA LEU A 71 -12.63 14.18 -4.96
C LEU A 71 -12.18 15.39 -4.12
N LYS A 72 -12.38 16.60 -4.63
CA LYS A 72 -12.01 17.84 -3.92
C LYS A 72 -12.57 17.91 -2.48
N SER A 73 -13.85 17.61 -2.28
CA SER A 73 -14.52 17.74 -0.97
C SER A 73 -14.15 16.67 0.06
N LYS A 74 -13.56 15.55 -0.36
CA LYS A 74 -13.18 14.42 0.51
C LYS A 74 -11.69 14.07 0.42
N ARG A 75 -10.91 14.92 -0.25
CA ARG A 75 -9.49 14.72 -0.56
C ARG A 75 -8.68 14.39 0.68
N GLU A 76 -8.79 15.18 1.75
CA GLU A 76 -8.05 14.96 3.00
C GLU A 76 -8.38 13.58 3.62
N VAL A 77 -9.66 13.24 3.70
CA VAL A 77 -10.10 11.98 4.32
C VAL A 77 -9.64 10.77 3.50
N THR A 78 -9.84 10.78 2.18
CA THR A 78 -9.41 9.67 1.33
C THR A 78 -7.89 9.54 1.25
N HIS A 79 -7.16 10.67 1.33
CA HIS A 79 -5.70 10.69 1.42
C HIS A 79 -5.21 10.03 2.71
N ILE A 80 -5.72 10.45 3.87
CA ILE A 80 -5.33 9.92 5.18
C ILE A 80 -5.64 8.43 5.25
N LEU A 81 -6.87 8.03 4.91
CA LEU A 81 -7.27 6.62 4.96
C LEU A 81 -6.43 5.75 4.01
N GLY A 82 -6.17 6.23 2.80
CA GLY A 82 -5.32 5.53 1.83
C GLY A 82 -3.90 5.32 2.35
N TYR A 83 -3.25 6.36 2.89
CA TYR A 83 -1.89 6.23 3.40
C TYR A 83 -1.78 5.49 4.75
N LEU A 84 -2.82 5.52 5.60
CA LEU A 84 -2.90 4.65 6.78
C LEU A 84 -2.99 3.17 6.40
N LEU A 85 -3.87 2.84 5.44
CA LEU A 85 -3.96 1.46 4.93
C LEU A 85 -2.66 1.02 4.25
N LEU A 86 -2.02 1.89 3.47
CA LEU A 86 -0.72 1.61 2.87
C LEU A 86 0.33 1.31 3.95
N THR A 87 0.38 2.13 5.00
CA THR A 87 1.31 1.95 6.13
C THR A 87 1.12 0.57 6.75
N GLY A 88 -0.12 0.21 7.10
CA GLY A 88 -0.44 -1.12 7.65
C GLY A 88 -0.07 -2.26 6.70
N THR A 89 -0.32 -2.07 5.40
CA THR A 89 0.00 -3.07 4.36
C THR A 89 1.51 -3.28 4.23
N MET A 90 2.31 -2.20 4.23
CA MET A 90 3.77 -2.32 4.13
C MET A 90 4.38 -2.93 5.38
N LEU A 91 3.90 -2.56 6.58
CA LEU A 91 4.30 -3.20 7.83
C LEU A 91 3.94 -4.70 7.83
N GLY A 92 2.70 -5.05 7.44
CA GLY A 92 2.28 -6.44 7.30
C GLY A 92 3.10 -7.22 6.26
N GLY A 93 3.46 -6.57 5.16
CA GLY A 93 4.36 -7.12 4.14
C GLY A 93 5.76 -7.41 4.70
N LEU A 94 6.36 -6.47 5.42
CA LEU A 94 7.65 -6.68 6.09
C LEU A 94 7.58 -7.82 7.11
N LEU A 95 6.54 -7.86 7.94
CA LEU A 95 6.33 -8.97 8.89
C LEU A 95 6.18 -10.30 8.15
N THR A 96 5.45 -10.33 7.03
CA THR A 96 5.30 -11.55 6.22
C THR A 96 6.64 -12.04 5.67
N GLU A 97 7.50 -11.13 5.18
CA GLU A 97 8.81 -11.51 4.65
C GLU A 97 9.73 -12.11 5.72
N TYR A 98 9.73 -11.58 6.94
CA TYR A 98 10.65 -12.03 8.00
C TYR A 98 10.11 -13.12 8.92
N LEU A 99 8.78 -13.21 9.10
CA LEU A 99 8.18 -14.14 10.06
C LEU A 99 7.47 -15.33 9.41
N ILE A 100 6.99 -15.18 8.16
CA ILE A 100 6.18 -16.22 7.50
C ILE A 100 6.98 -16.93 6.42
N ARG A 101 7.76 -16.20 5.63
CA ARG A 101 8.54 -16.82 4.56
C ARG A 101 9.76 -17.57 5.09
N PRO A 102 10.15 -18.68 4.43
CA PRO A 102 11.39 -19.38 4.73
C PRO A 102 12.61 -18.48 4.52
N GLU A 103 12.59 -17.70 3.44
CA GLU A 103 13.64 -16.74 3.10
C GLU A 103 13.00 -15.42 2.64
N PRO A 104 13.43 -14.28 3.22
CA PRO A 104 12.94 -12.96 2.81
C PRO A 104 13.34 -12.64 1.36
N LYS A 105 12.38 -12.16 0.56
CA LYS A 105 12.69 -11.59 -0.75
C LYS A 105 13.06 -10.13 -0.60
N MET A 106 14.37 -9.85 -0.57
CA MET A 106 14.89 -8.50 -0.30
C MET A 106 14.35 -7.40 -1.22
N MET A 107 14.05 -7.71 -2.48
CA MET A 107 13.42 -6.74 -3.39
C MET A 107 12.05 -6.27 -2.86
N LEU A 108 11.23 -7.17 -2.30
CA LEU A 108 9.93 -6.82 -1.72
C LEU A 108 10.10 -6.04 -0.41
N VAL A 109 11.12 -6.37 0.39
CA VAL A 109 11.49 -5.60 1.58
C VAL A 109 11.83 -4.15 1.22
N TYR A 110 12.69 -3.94 0.22
CA TYR A 110 13.06 -2.58 -0.21
C TYR A 110 11.88 -1.78 -0.74
N ILE A 111 11.00 -2.42 -1.54
CA ILE A 111 9.77 -1.78 -2.02
C ILE A 111 8.86 -1.42 -0.85
N ALA A 112 8.70 -2.32 0.13
CA ALA A 112 7.86 -2.06 1.29
C ALA A 112 8.40 -0.91 2.15
N ILE A 113 9.73 -0.84 2.36
CA ILE A 113 10.36 0.27 3.07
C ILE A 113 10.19 1.58 2.31
N ALA A 114 10.42 1.59 0.99
CA ALA A 114 10.27 2.80 0.17
C ALA A 114 8.84 3.33 0.21
N LEU A 115 7.84 2.46 0.01
CA LEU A 115 6.43 2.83 0.09
C LEU A 115 6.01 3.24 1.51
N LEU A 116 6.58 2.63 2.55
CA LEU A 116 6.35 3.02 3.94
C LEU A 116 6.90 4.43 4.24
N ILE A 117 8.10 4.74 3.77
CA ILE A 117 8.69 6.09 3.89
C ILE A 117 7.80 7.12 3.17
N ILE A 118 7.34 6.80 1.94
CA ILE A 118 6.40 7.65 1.21
C ILE A 118 5.10 7.83 2.02
N ALA A 119 4.56 6.76 2.58
CA ALA A 119 3.32 6.82 3.36
C ALA A 119 3.46 7.74 4.58
N VAL A 120 4.52 7.56 5.37
CA VAL A 120 4.81 8.40 6.53
C VAL A 120 5.03 9.85 6.12
N TYR A 121 5.81 10.10 5.06
CA TYR A 121 6.02 11.43 4.54
C TYR A 121 4.68 12.10 4.16
N GLN A 122 3.79 11.41 3.47
CA GLN A 122 2.51 11.96 3.02
C GLN A 122 1.57 12.24 4.19
N LEU A 123 1.51 11.35 5.18
CA LEU A 123 0.73 11.56 6.41
C LEU A 123 1.21 12.77 7.21
N LEU A 124 2.53 12.92 7.39
CA LEU A 124 3.10 14.08 8.10
C LEU A 124 2.88 15.40 7.35
N ASN A 125 2.86 15.36 6.02
CA ASN A 125 2.65 16.53 5.17
C ASN A 125 1.18 16.73 4.76
N THR A 126 0.23 15.95 5.30
CA THR A 126 -1.20 16.11 4.98
C THR A 126 -1.72 17.49 5.40
N TYR A 127 -1.19 18.07 6.49
CA TYR A 127 -1.52 19.43 6.90
C TYR A 127 -1.06 20.51 5.91
N ALA A 128 0.02 20.26 5.15
CA ALA A 128 0.48 21.18 4.10
C ALA A 128 -0.41 21.16 2.84
N LEU A 129 -1.25 20.13 2.69
CA LEU A 129 -2.28 20.10 1.64
C LEU A 129 -3.47 21.01 1.99
N LYS A 130 -3.66 21.33 3.27
CA LYS A 130 -4.76 22.15 3.79
C LYS A 130 -4.62 23.64 3.48
N THR A 131 -3.39 24.13 3.34
CA THR A 131 -3.10 25.56 3.12
C THR A 131 -3.20 25.98 1.66
N VAL A 132 -3.26 25.04 0.71
CA VAL A 132 -3.36 25.33 -0.74
C VAL A 132 -4.80 25.49 -1.20
N ASP A 133 -5.78 24.92 -0.49
CA ASP A 133 -7.21 25.06 -0.83
C ASP A 133 -7.83 26.37 -0.26
N HIS A 134 -7.02 27.21 0.41
CA HIS A 134 -7.44 28.50 0.97
C HIS A 134 -6.73 29.72 0.35
N GLU A 135 -5.94 29.52 -0.71
CA GLU A 135 -5.43 30.58 -1.61
C GLU A 135 -6.14 30.53 -2.97
#